data_AF-A0A970HE00-F1
#
_entry.id   AF-A0A970HE00-F1
#
_cell.length_a   1.000
_cell.length_b   1.000
_cell.length_c   1.000
_cell.angle_alpha   90.00
_cell.angle_beta   90.00
_cell.angle_gamma   90.00
#
_symmetry.space_group_name_H-M   'P 1'
#
loop_
_entity.id
_entity.type
_entity.pdbx_description
1 polymer ?
#
loop_
_entity_poly.entity_id
_entity_poly.type
_entity_poly.pdbx_seq_one_letter_code
_entity_poly.pdbx_strand_id
1 'polypeptide(L)'
;MSTRRPLWFVVYGAATLLFVATAALAAANLRVFARPRVVLPRLSPLTFIRAAHVWLAVSLAMLATGPLWAHWLGIPFSHAWHGATRHAVTVGFVSLMMVGVASRLAPRPYDSGAAGAAMPVTPFVLLNLGCTLRVSQQVLTDLTPLAFLPAGASGLFEVTGLVWWATWIVPRLLRVGQPLVPPAAGLAAGAASAPVES
;
A
#
# COMPACT_ATOMS: atom_id res chain seq x y z
N MET A 1 -18.24 -33.27 30.69
CA MET A 1 -17.37 -32.17 30.19
C MET A 1 -17.81 -31.79 28.78
N SER A 2 -18.85 -30.99 28.60
CA SER A 2 -19.33 -30.60 27.27
C SER A 2 -20.26 -29.41 27.42
N THR A 3 -19.81 -28.19 27.06
CA THR A 3 -20.64 -26.99 26.81
C THR A 3 -19.83 -25.73 26.47
N ARG A 4 -18.51 -25.68 26.76
CA ARG A 4 -17.71 -24.45 26.50
C ARG A 4 -17.35 -24.19 25.04
N ARG A 5 -17.37 -25.22 24.18
CA ARG A 5 -16.97 -25.10 22.77
C ARG A 5 -17.86 -24.15 21.94
N PRO A 6 -19.21 -24.25 21.95
CA PRO A 6 -20.04 -23.36 21.13
C PRO A 6 -19.97 -21.89 21.58
N LEU A 7 -19.88 -21.63 22.88
CA LEU A 7 -19.75 -20.25 23.39
C LEU A 7 -18.48 -19.57 22.86
N TRP A 8 -17.34 -20.28 22.84
CA TRP A 8 -16.10 -19.72 22.32
C TRP A 8 -16.16 -19.41 20.82
N PHE A 9 -16.84 -20.24 20.02
CA PHE A 9 -17.06 -19.93 18.60
C PHE A 9 -17.93 -18.69 18.39
N VAL A 10 -19.00 -18.55 19.18
CA VAL A 10 -19.86 -17.36 19.14
C VAL A 10 -19.09 -16.10 19.54
N VAL A 11 -18.33 -16.17 20.65
CA VAL A 11 -17.51 -15.04 21.13
C VAL A 11 -16.45 -14.66 20.10
N TYR A 12 -15.73 -15.63 19.55
CA TYR A 12 -14.72 -15.39 18.51
C TYR A 12 -15.33 -14.77 17.25
N GLY A 13 -16.46 -15.30 16.78
CA GLY A 13 -17.19 -14.78 15.63
C GLY A 13 -17.65 -13.33 15.86
N ALA A 14 -18.28 -13.06 17.00
CA ALA A 14 -18.74 -11.72 17.37
C ALA A 14 -17.56 -10.73 17.48
N ALA A 15 -16.46 -11.12 18.11
CA ALA A 15 -15.26 -10.30 18.21
C ALA A 15 -14.65 -10.00 16.84
N THR A 16 -14.64 -10.98 15.94
CA THR A 16 -14.12 -10.83 14.57
C THR A 16 -14.98 -9.85 13.77
N LEU A 17 -16.30 -9.99 13.83
CA LEU A 17 -17.23 -9.09 13.15
C LEU A 17 -17.16 -7.66 13.72
N LEU A 18 -17.04 -7.51 15.04
CA LEU A 18 -16.85 -6.21 15.68
C LEU A 18 -15.53 -5.57 15.24
N PHE A 19 -14.44 -6.34 15.17
CA PHE A 19 -13.15 -5.86 14.67
C PHE A 19 -13.25 -5.41 13.22
N VAL A 20 -13.88 -6.20 12.34
CA VAL A 20 -14.10 -5.86 10.93
C VAL A 20 -14.93 -4.58 10.80
N ALA A 21 -16.03 -4.47 11.56
CA ALA A 21 -16.88 -3.30 11.53
C ALA A 21 -16.15 -2.03 12.01
N THR A 22 -15.43 -2.10 13.13
CA THR A 22 -14.69 -0.95 13.67
C THR A 22 -13.53 -0.53 12.78
N ALA A 23 -12.79 -1.48 12.19
CA ALA A 23 -11.73 -1.19 11.23
C ALA A 23 -12.28 -0.54 9.95
N ALA A 24 -13.41 -1.05 9.42
CA ALA A 24 -14.07 -0.47 8.25
C ALA A 24 -14.60 0.95 8.53
N LEU A 25 -15.20 1.18 9.69
CA LEU A 25 -15.67 2.50 10.12
C LEU A 25 -14.50 3.48 10.27
N ALA A 26 -13.39 3.06 10.88
CA ALA A 26 -12.19 3.88 10.99
C ALA A 26 -11.65 4.26 9.61
N ALA A 27 -11.54 3.31 8.67
CA ALA A 27 -11.13 3.55 7.30
C ALA A 27 -12.08 4.51 6.55
N ALA A 28 -13.39 4.35 6.72
CA ALA A 28 -14.40 5.21 6.12
C ALA A 28 -14.34 6.65 6.67
N ASN A 29 -14.11 6.80 7.98
CA ASN A 29 -14.00 8.10 8.64
C ASN A 29 -12.81 8.94 8.12
N LEU A 30 -11.73 8.29 7.66
CA LEU A 30 -10.59 8.98 7.05
C LEU A 30 -10.92 9.64 5.71
N ARG A 31 -12.06 9.30 5.07
CA ARG A 31 -12.51 9.84 3.78
C ARG A 31 -11.42 9.80 2.70
N VAL A 32 -10.60 8.74 2.69
CA VAL A 32 -9.44 8.59 1.79
C VAL A 32 -9.80 8.65 0.30
N PHE A 33 -11.03 8.27 -0.05
CA PHE A 33 -11.56 8.31 -1.41
C PHE A 33 -12.27 9.62 -1.77
N ALA A 34 -12.34 10.59 -0.85
CA ALA A 34 -12.89 11.91 -1.15
C ALA A 34 -12.08 12.60 -2.24
N ARG A 35 -12.75 13.44 -3.05
CA ARG A 35 -12.11 14.18 -4.13
C ARG A 35 -11.00 15.07 -3.57
N PRO A 36 -9.76 14.96 -4.08
CA PRO A 36 -8.67 15.85 -3.66
C PRO A 36 -9.02 17.31 -3.96
N ARG A 37 -8.70 18.21 -3.04
CA ARG A 37 -8.88 19.66 -3.23
C ARG A 37 -7.78 20.30 -4.09
N VAL A 38 -6.75 19.53 -4.42
CA VAL A 38 -5.56 19.96 -5.18
C VAL A 38 -5.39 19.01 -6.36
N VAL A 39 -4.93 19.53 -7.50
CA VAL A 39 -4.57 18.73 -8.67
C VAL A 39 -3.38 17.85 -8.32
N LEU A 40 -3.57 16.54 -8.36
CA LEU A 40 -2.53 15.55 -8.08
C LEU A 40 -2.03 14.91 -9.38
N PRO A 41 -0.74 14.54 -9.46
CA PRO A 41 -0.28 13.69 -10.54
C PRO A 41 -0.99 12.34 -10.54
N ARG A 42 -1.02 11.68 -11.70
CA ARG A 42 -1.69 10.40 -11.92
C ARG A 42 -1.27 9.33 -10.89
N LEU A 43 0.02 9.25 -10.58
CA LEU A 43 0.55 8.44 -9.49
C LEU A 43 1.08 9.33 -8.39
N SER A 44 0.29 9.50 -7.35
CA SER A 44 0.63 10.26 -6.15
C SER A 44 0.73 9.33 -4.95
N PRO A 45 1.33 9.80 -3.84
CA PRO A 45 1.23 9.13 -2.55
C PRO A 45 -0.20 8.69 -2.18
N LEU A 46 -1.20 9.49 -2.53
CA LEU A 46 -2.60 9.17 -2.28
C LEU A 46 -3.08 7.95 -3.08
N THR A 47 -2.55 7.71 -4.28
CA THR A 47 -2.86 6.52 -5.09
C THR A 47 -2.45 5.23 -4.36
N PHE A 48 -1.25 5.21 -3.77
CA PHE A 48 -0.77 4.09 -2.95
C PHE A 48 -1.61 3.90 -1.69
N ILE A 49 -1.91 4.99 -0.98
CA ILE A 49 -2.76 4.96 0.23
C ILE A 49 -4.16 4.44 -0.08
N ARG A 50 -4.76 4.83 -1.21
CA ARG A 50 -6.06 4.32 -1.65
C ARG A 50 -6.02 2.84 -1.98
N ALA A 51 -5.02 2.40 -2.74
CA ALA A 51 -4.82 0.97 -3.02
C ALA A 51 -4.60 0.17 -1.73
N ALA A 52 -3.85 0.70 -0.76
CA ALA A 52 -3.71 0.08 0.55
C ALA A 52 -5.06 -0.13 1.24
N HIS A 53 -5.94 0.88 1.26
CA HIS A 53 -7.27 0.74 1.86
C HIS A 53 -8.16 -0.28 1.12
N VAL A 54 -8.01 -0.43 -0.19
CA VAL A 54 -8.68 -1.50 -0.94
C VAL A 54 -8.20 -2.87 -0.43
N TRP A 55 -6.89 -3.06 -0.26
CA TRP A 55 -6.34 -4.30 0.30
C TRP A 55 -6.74 -4.55 1.76
N LEU A 56 -6.88 -3.50 2.57
CA LEU A 56 -7.44 -3.61 3.92
C LEU A 56 -8.87 -4.17 3.84
N ALA A 57 -9.72 -3.61 2.97
CA ALA A 57 -11.08 -4.11 2.78
C ALA A 57 -11.10 -5.58 2.32
N VAL A 58 -10.21 -5.96 1.41
CA VAL A 58 -10.04 -7.37 0.99
C VAL A 58 -9.66 -8.25 2.19
N SER A 59 -8.66 -7.87 2.98
CA SER A 59 -8.24 -8.63 4.15
C SER A 59 -9.36 -8.78 5.19
N LEU A 60 -10.09 -7.70 5.47
CA LEU A 60 -11.24 -7.73 6.41
C LEU A 60 -12.37 -8.63 5.90
N ALA A 61 -12.66 -8.59 4.59
CA ALA A 61 -13.65 -9.46 3.97
C ALA A 61 -13.22 -10.93 4.05
N MET A 62 -11.94 -11.23 3.80
CA MET A 62 -11.39 -12.58 3.94
C MET A 62 -11.44 -13.05 5.39
N LEU A 63 -11.08 -12.20 6.36
CA LEU A 63 -11.14 -12.53 7.78
C LEU A 63 -12.57 -12.88 8.21
N ALA A 64 -13.56 -12.09 7.77
CA ALA A 64 -14.97 -12.32 8.09
C ALA A 64 -15.53 -13.61 7.45
N THR A 65 -15.09 -13.93 6.23
CA THR A 65 -15.61 -15.07 5.46
C THR A 65 -14.81 -16.36 5.62
N GLY A 66 -13.71 -16.35 6.38
CA GLY A 66 -12.89 -17.55 6.65
C GLY A 66 -13.66 -18.77 7.18
N PRO A 67 -14.58 -18.63 8.16
CA PRO A 67 -15.40 -19.74 8.62
C PRO A 67 -16.33 -20.29 7.54
N LEU A 68 -16.86 -19.43 6.67
CA LEU A 68 -17.66 -19.86 5.53
C LEU A 68 -16.79 -20.66 4.57
N TRP A 69 -15.62 -20.14 4.18
CA TRP A 69 -14.70 -20.85 3.29
C TRP A 69 -14.33 -22.25 3.82
N ALA A 70 -13.97 -22.35 5.10
CA ALA A 70 -13.66 -23.63 5.74
C ALA A 70 -14.86 -24.60 5.74
N HIS A 71 -16.07 -24.09 6.00
CA HIS A 71 -17.30 -24.87 5.93
C HIS A 71 -17.58 -25.40 4.52
N TRP A 72 -17.42 -24.57 3.49
CA TRP A 72 -17.60 -24.94 2.08
C TRP A 72 -16.65 -26.06 1.63
N LEU A 73 -15.43 -26.07 2.16
CA LEU A 73 -14.43 -27.10 1.87
C LEU A 73 -14.51 -28.32 2.79
N GLY A 74 -15.39 -28.31 3.80
CA GLY A 74 -15.49 -29.39 4.78
C GLY A 74 -14.25 -29.57 5.67
N ILE A 75 -13.44 -28.52 5.84
CA ILE A 75 -12.21 -28.54 6.63
C ILE A 75 -12.36 -27.73 7.93
N PRO A 76 -11.67 -28.11 9.02
CA PRO A 76 -11.79 -27.39 10.29
C PRO A 76 -11.16 -26.00 10.24
N PHE A 77 -10.12 -25.81 9.42
CA PHE A 77 -9.39 -24.57 9.29
C PHE A 77 -8.59 -24.56 7.98
N SER A 78 -8.66 -23.45 7.24
CA SER A 78 -7.79 -23.24 6.07
C SER A 78 -6.56 -22.42 6.45
N HIS A 79 -5.39 -23.07 6.46
CA HIS A 79 -4.11 -22.37 6.60
C HIS A 79 -3.83 -21.45 5.41
N ALA A 80 -4.29 -21.83 4.22
CA ALA A 80 -4.02 -21.09 3.00
C ALA A 80 -4.84 -19.80 2.92
N TRP A 81 -6.12 -19.87 3.25
CA TRP A 81 -7.01 -18.71 3.40
C TRP A 81 -6.50 -17.73 4.46
N HIS A 82 -6.05 -18.24 5.62
CA HIS A 82 -5.49 -17.40 6.67
C HIS A 82 -4.16 -16.78 6.25
N GLY A 83 -3.32 -17.53 5.54
CA GLY A 83 -2.09 -17.02 4.92
C GLY A 83 -2.36 -15.89 3.92
N ALA A 84 -3.39 -16.06 3.09
CA ALA A 84 -3.82 -15.08 2.09
C ALA A 84 -4.38 -13.82 2.75
N THR A 85 -5.22 -13.98 3.79
CA THR A 85 -5.74 -12.88 4.62
C THR A 85 -4.60 -12.05 5.20
N ARG A 86 -3.54 -12.72 5.69
CA ARG A 86 -2.33 -12.08 6.22
C ARG A 86 -1.55 -11.32 5.15
N HIS A 87 -1.35 -11.88 3.96
CA HIS A 87 -0.66 -11.16 2.87
C HIS A 87 -1.44 -9.96 2.37
N ALA A 88 -2.78 -10.05 2.30
CA ALA A 88 -3.62 -8.92 1.95
C ALA A 88 -3.43 -7.75 2.94
N VAL A 89 -3.31 -8.01 4.25
CA VAL A 89 -3.04 -6.94 5.23
C VAL A 89 -1.57 -6.51 5.27
N THR A 90 -0.60 -7.43 5.22
CA THR A 90 0.82 -7.05 5.37
C THR A 90 1.40 -6.45 4.09
N VAL A 91 1.32 -7.16 2.97
CA VAL A 91 1.87 -6.67 1.70
C VAL A 91 0.90 -5.70 1.02
N GLY A 92 -0.38 -6.06 0.97
CA GLY A 92 -1.39 -5.24 0.31
C GLY A 92 -1.64 -3.94 1.04
N PHE A 93 -2.00 -3.98 2.32
CA PHE A 93 -2.28 -2.77 3.09
C PHE A 93 -1.02 -2.12 3.65
N VAL A 94 -0.28 -2.80 4.54
CA VAL A 94 0.80 -2.16 5.31
C VAL A 94 1.93 -1.65 4.40
N SER A 95 2.43 -2.45 3.46
CA SER A 95 3.52 -2.00 2.58
C SER A 95 3.11 -0.85 1.66
N LEU A 96 1.94 -0.93 1.01
CA LEU A 96 1.45 0.20 0.19
C LEU A 96 1.19 1.46 1.04
N MET A 97 0.71 1.28 2.28
CA MET A 97 0.53 2.40 3.21
C MET A 97 1.88 3.02 3.56
N MET A 98 2.88 2.23 3.93
CA MET A 98 4.24 2.70 4.22
C MET A 98 4.82 3.45 3.03
N VAL A 99 4.77 2.87 1.83
CA VAL A 99 5.26 3.49 0.59
C VAL A 99 4.55 4.83 0.32
N GLY A 100 3.23 4.85 0.39
CA GLY A 100 2.44 6.05 0.17
C GLY A 100 2.73 7.13 1.22
N VAL A 101 2.68 6.79 2.51
CA VAL A 101 2.89 7.72 3.61
C VAL A 101 4.33 8.28 3.61
N ALA A 102 5.34 7.41 3.51
CA ALA A 102 6.74 7.81 3.53
C ALA A 102 7.10 8.67 2.31
N SER A 103 6.50 8.42 1.15
CA SER A 103 6.74 9.23 -0.06
C SER A 103 6.19 10.66 0.06
N ARG A 104 5.38 10.96 1.07
CA ARG A 104 4.98 12.35 1.38
C ARG A 104 6.11 13.16 2.02
N LEU A 105 7.07 12.49 2.67
CA LEU A 105 8.22 13.11 3.31
C LEU A 105 9.34 13.47 2.31
N ALA A 106 9.25 12.98 1.07
CA ALA A 106 10.23 13.29 0.03
C ALA A 106 10.19 14.80 -0.30
N PRO A 107 11.30 15.53 -0.18
CA PRO A 107 11.36 16.94 -0.57
C PRO A 107 11.14 17.09 -2.09
N ARG A 108 10.53 18.21 -2.47
CA ARG A 108 10.19 18.53 -3.87
C ARG A 108 11.00 19.75 -4.33
N PRO A 109 11.62 19.72 -5.52
CA PRO A 109 12.19 20.92 -6.11
C PRO A 109 11.10 21.97 -6.34
N TYR A 110 11.43 23.24 -6.05
CA TYR A 110 10.50 24.39 -6.06
C TYR A 110 9.81 24.60 -7.41
N ASP A 111 10.44 24.20 -8.50
CA ASP A 111 10.04 24.40 -9.90
C ASP A 111 9.38 23.16 -10.56
N SER A 112 9.28 22.05 -9.83
CA SER A 112 9.04 20.74 -10.46
C SER A 112 7.58 20.45 -10.88
N GLY A 113 6.65 21.37 -10.57
CA GLY A 113 5.23 21.24 -10.93
C GLY A 113 4.59 19.92 -10.48
N ALA A 114 3.48 19.53 -11.11
CA ALA A 114 2.80 18.26 -10.80
C ALA A 114 3.63 17.02 -11.20
N ALA A 115 4.47 17.13 -12.24
CA ALA A 115 5.31 16.03 -12.73
C ALA A 115 6.41 15.64 -11.73
N GLY A 116 7.02 16.60 -11.05
CA GLY A 116 8.02 16.36 -10.00
C GLY A 116 7.48 15.67 -8.75
N ALA A 117 6.16 15.71 -8.55
CA ALA A 117 5.47 15.03 -7.46
C ALA A 117 5.04 13.60 -7.80
N ALA A 118 5.23 13.14 -9.05
CA ALA A 118 4.80 11.83 -9.49
C ALA A 118 5.69 10.71 -8.89
N MET A 119 5.04 9.67 -8.40
CA MET A 119 5.71 8.45 -7.96
C MET A 119 5.97 7.52 -9.15
N PRO A 120 7.04 6.70 -9.12
CA PRO A 120 7.28 5.71 -10.15
C PRO A 120 6.11 4.72 -10.22
N VAL A 121 5.74 4.33 -11.44
CA VAL A 121 4.69 3.33 -11.68
C VAL A 121 5.12 1.93 -11.28
N THR A 122 6.41 1.64 -11.43
CA THR A 122 6.97 0.31 -11.22
C THR A 122 6.66 -0.28 -9.84
N PRO A 123 6.93 0.42 -8.70
CA PRO A 123 6.57 -0.09 -7.38
C PRO A 123 5.07 -0.32 -7.20
N PHE A 124 4.23 0.55 -7.77
CA PHE A 124 2.77 0.41 -7.68
C PHE A 124 2.29 -0.87 -8.34
N VAL A 125 2.75 -1.12 -9.57
CA VAL A 125 2.38 -2.30 -10.35
C VAL A 125 2.93 -3.56 -9.70
N LEU A 126 4.21 -3.59 -9.36
CA LEU A 126 4.87 -4.76 -8.81
C LEU A 126 4.28 -5.20 -7.46
N LEU A 127 4.01 -4.25 -6.55
CA LEU A 127 3.40 -4.56 -5.26
C LEU A 127 1.97 -5.09 -5.40
N ASN A 128 1.13 -4.46 -6.23
CA ASN A 128 -0.24 -4.92 -6.42
C ASN A 128 -0.29 -6.25 -7.17
N LEU A 129 0.53 -6.44 -8.20
CA LEU A 129 0.62 -7.70 -8.94
C LEU A 129 1.11 -8.83 -8.05
N GLY A 130 2.21 -8.60 -7.30
CA GLY A 130 2.75 -9.57 -6.36
C GLY A 130 1.74 -9.95 -5.27
N CYS A 131 1.10 -8.98 -4.63
CA CYS A 131 0.09 -9.24 -3.61
C CYS A 131 -1.13 -9.98 -4.19
N THR A 132 -1.61 -9.59 -5.37
CA THR A 132 -2.73 -10.27 -6.06
C THR A 132 -2.39 -11.73 -6.38
N LEU A 133 -1.20 -11.96 -6.93
CA LEU A 133 -0.73 -13.31 -7.22
C LEU A 133 -0.62 -14.12 -5.92
N ARG A 134 -0.05 -13.55 -4.85
CA ARG A 134 0.09 -14.23 -3.57
C ARG A 134 -1.25 -14.64 -2.97
N VAL A 135 -2.18 -13.69 -2.86
CA VAL A 135 -3.50 -13.90 -2.26
C VAL A 135 -4.31 -14.92 -3.07
N SER A 136 -4.37 -14.76 -4.39
CA SER A 136 -5.09 -15.70 -5.26
C SER A 136 -4.51 -17.11 -5.22
N GLN A 137 -3.19 -17.25 -5.33
CA GLN A 137 -2.55 -18.55 -5.34
C GLN A 137 -2.62 -19.24 -3.97
N GLN A 138 -2.48 -18.51 -2.87
CA GLN A 138 -2.70 -19.10 -1.54
C GLN A 138 -4.13 -19.60 -1.39
N VAL A 139 -5.17 -18.85 -1.79
CA VAL A 139 -6.54 -19.39 -1.77
C VAL A 139 -6.67 -20.64 -2.65
N LEU A 140 -6.06 -20.65 -3.84
CA LEU A 140 -6.09 -21.82 -4.74
C LEU A 140 -5.35 -23.04 -4.20
N THR A 141 -4.39 -22.89 -3.27
CA THR A 141 -3.72 -24.05 -2.67
C THR A 141 -4.62 -24.92 -1.81
N ASP A 142 -5.79 -24.40 -1.38
CA ASP A 142 -6.83 -25.24 -0.76
C ASP A 142 -7.47 -26.22 -1.76
N LEU A 143 -7.38 -25.93 -3.06
CA LEU A 143 -7.98 -26.73 -4.14
C LEU A 143 -6.94 -27.59 -4.87
N THR A 144 -5.71 -27.10 -5.01
CA THR A 144 -4.65 -27.81 -5.72
C THR A 144 -3.24 -27.42 -5.23
N PRO A 145 -2.35 -28.39 -4.97
CA PRO A 145 -0.98 -28.11 -4.55
C PRO A 145 -0.14 -27.41 -5.63
N LEU A 146 -0.55 -27.47 -6.90
CA LEU A 146 0.18 -26.80 -8.00
C LEU A 146 0.22 -25.28 -7.86
N ALA A 147 -0.72 -24.69 -7.10
CA ALA A 147 -0.75 -23.25 -6.83
C ALA A 147 0.38 -22.77 -5.90
N PHE A 148 1.12 -23.65 -5.22
CA PHE A 148 2.25 -23.25 -4.36
C PHE A 148 3.41 -22.62 -5.14
N LEU A 149 3.70 -23.13 -6.34
CA LEU A 149 4.82 -22.66 -7.16
C LEU A 149 4.68 -21.18 -7.57
N PRO A 150 3.57 -20.75 -8.20
CA PRO A 150 3.37 -19.34 -8.54
C PRO A 150 3.19 -18.45 -7.29
N ALA A 151 2.70 -18.99 -6.16
CA ALA A 151 2.68 -18.25 -4.90
C ALA A 151 4.11 -17.88 -4.44
N GLY A 152 5.08 -18.78 -4.60
CA GLY A 152 6.49 -18.50 -4.28
C GLY A 152 7.05 -17.31 -5.08
N ALA A 153 6.81 -17.28 -6.39
CA ALA A 153 7.30 -16.23 -7.29
C ALA A 153 6.74 -14.83 -6.97
N SER A 154 5.57 -14.75 -6.35
CA SER A 154 4.92 -13.47 -6.05
C SER A 154 5.76 -12.55 -5.15
N GLY A 155 6.51 -13.12 -4.20
CA GLY A 155 7.36 -12.36 -3.29
C GLY A 155 8.50 -11.65 -4.00
N LEU A 156 8.93 -12.17 -5.15
CA LEU A 156 9.97 -11.54 -5.97
C LEU A 156 9.46 -10.23 -6.56
N PHE A 157 8.22 -10.20 -7.08
CA PHE A 157 7.59 -8.95 -7.53
C PHE A 157 7.50 -7.93 -6.39
N GLU A 158 7.06 -8.37 -5.20
CA GLU A 158 6.90 -7.49 -4.04
C GLU A 158 8.23 -6.87 -3.60
N VAL A 159 9.28 -7.69 -3.43
CA VAL A 159 10.61 -7.24 -3.03
C VAL A 159 11.23 -6.36 -4.11
N THR A 160 11.14 -6.72 -5.39
CA THR A 160 11.63 -5.88 -6.49
C THR A 160 10.90 -4.53 -6.51
N GLY A 161 9.60 -4.50 -6.24
CA GLY A 161 8.82 -3.27 -6.12
C GLY A 161 9.33 -2.36 -5.00
N LEU A 162 9.61 -2.92 -3.82
CA LEU A 162 10.16 -2.18 -2.68
C LEU A 162 11.58 -1.68 -2.95
N VAL A 163 12.44 -2.52 -3.54
CA VAL A 163 13.81 -2.13 -3.92
C VAL A 163 13.79 -0.98 -4.93
N TRP A 164 12.93 -1.07 -5.95
CA TRP A 164 12.77 0.01 -6.93
C TRP A 164 12.25 1.30 -6.28
N TRP A 165 11.33 1.19 -5.33
CA TRP A 165 10.89 2.37 -4.58
C TRP A 165 12.02 2.94 -3.71
N ALA A 166 12.85 2.09 -3.10
CA ALA A 166 13.98 2.51 -2.28
C ALA A 166 14.99 3.34 -3.08
N THR A 167 15.33 2.93 -4.31
CA THR A 167 16.22 3.71 -5.20
C THR A 167 15.63 5.07 -5.56
N TRP A 168 14.30 5.23 -5.51
CA TRP A 168 13.63 6.51 -5.72
C TRP A 168 13.56 7.38 -4.45
N ILE A 169 13.17 6.83 -3.29
CA ILE A 169 12.94 7.63 -2.07
C ILE A 169 14.24 8.00 -1.34
N VAL A 170 15.21 7.08 -1.24
CA VAL A 170 16.42 7.26 -0.43
C VAL A 170 17.22 8.48 -0.89
N PRO A 171 17.55 8.65 -2.19
CA PRO A 171 18.29 9.83 -2.64
C PRO A 171 17.56 11.15 -2.40
N ARG A 172 16.21 11.13 -2.34
CA ARG A 172 15.41 12.33 -2.05
C ARG A 172 15.45 12.68 -0.57
N LEU A 173 15.33 11.69 0.31
CA LEU A 173 15.41 11.91 1.76
C LEU A 173 16.80 12.39 2.19
N LEU A 174 17.87 11.87 1.58
CA LEU A 174 19.24 12.31 1.87
C LEU A 174 19.51 13.78 1.49
N ARG A 175 18.69 14.36 0.60
CA ARG A 175 18.80 15.77 0.21
C ARG A 175 18.08 16.73 1.15
N VAL A 176 17.27 16.25 2.09
CA VAL A 176 16.51 17.08 3.05
C VAL A 176 17.44 17.98 3.89
N GLY A 177 18.68 17.56 4.13
CA GLY A 177 19.67 18.32 4.90
C GLY A 177 20.49 19.34 4.10
N GLN A 178 20.28 19.46 2.79
CA GLN A 178 21.02 20.42 1.96
C GLN A 178 20.30 21.78 1.98
N PRO A 179 21.00 22.90 2.22
CA PRO A 179 20.40 24.23 2.18
C PRO A 179 19.68 24.43 0.84
N LEU A 180 18.42 24.85 0.89
CA LEU A 180 17.72 25.39 -0.28
C LEU A 180 18.49 26.64 -0.72
N VAL A 181 19.41 26.51 -1.68
CA VAL A 181 20.02 27.67 -2.33
C VAL A 181 18.89 28.34 -3.12
N PRO A 182 18.42 29.54 -2.72
CA PRO A 182 17.39 30.23 -3.47
C PRO A 182 17.93 30.54 -4.87
N PRO A 183 17.12 30.46 -5.93
CA PRO A 183 17.52 30.86 -7.27
C PRO A 183 17.63 32.40 -7.32
N ALA A 184 18.69 32.94 -6.73
CA ALA A 184 18.95 34.38 -6.67
C ALA A 184 20.44 34.71 -6.82
N ALA A 185 21.19 33.89 -7.58
CA ALA A 185 22.55 34.24 -8.00
C ALA A 185 22.68 34.49 -9.52
N GLY A 186 21.70 34.05 -10.33
CA GLY A 186 21.74 34.21 -11.80
C GLY A 186 21.17 35.54 -12.32
N LEU A 187 20.23 36.16 -11.60
CA LEU A 187 19.57 37.40 -12.04
C LEU A 187 20.37 38.67 -11.71
N ALA A 188 21.19 38.63 -10.65
CA ALA A 188 22.06 39.76 -10.30
C ALA A 188 23.27 39.90 -11.25
N ALA A 189 23.72 38.80 -11.87
CA ALA A 189 24.86 38.80 -12.80
C ALA A 189 24.51 39.39 -14.18
N GLY A 190 23.25 39.26 -14.63
CA GLY A 190 22.81 39.79 -15.93
C GLY A 190 22.46 41.28 -15.93
N ALA A 191 22.14 41.86 -14.76
CA ALA A 191 21.87 43.29 -14.63
C ALA A 191 23.14 44.14 -14.52
N ALA A 192 24.27 43.55 -14.15
CA ALA A 192 25.56 44.24 -14.02
C ALA A 192 26.34 44.38 -15.34
N SER A 193 25.84 43.81 -16.44
CA SER A 193 26.50 43.83 -17.75
C SER A 193 25.80 44.67 -18.82
N ALA A 194 24.77 45.44 -18.47
CA ALA A 194 24.18 46.40 -19.39
C ALA A 194 25.05 47.67 -19.43
N PRO A 195 25.70 48.00 -20.57
CA PRO A 195 26.41 49.25 -20.69
C PRO A 195 25.39 50.40 -20.63
N VAL A 196 25.68 51.40 -19.81
CA VAL A 196 24.99 52.69 -19.83
C VAL A 196 25.39 53.37 -21.13
N GLU A 197 24.54 53.31 -22.15
CA GLU A 197 24.68 54.16 -23.33
C GLU A 197 24.38 55.62 -22.93
N SER A 198 25.37 56.49 -23.11
CA SER A 198 25.34 57.94 -22.91
C SER A 198 24.90 58.67 -24.17
#